data_AF-A0AA43ZB37-F1
#
_entry.id   AF-A0AA43ZB37-F1
#
_cell.length_a   1.000
_cell.length_b   1.000
_cell.length_c   1.000
_cell.angle_alpha   90.00
_cell.angle_beta   90.00
_cell.angle_gamma   90.00
#
_symmetry.space_group_name_H-M   'P 1'
#
loop_
_entity.id
_entity.type
_entity.pdbx_description
1 polymer ?
#
loop_
_entity_poly.entity_id
_entity_poly.type
_entity_poly.pdbx_seq_one_letter_code
_entity_poly.pdbx_strand_id
1 'polypeptide(L)'
;MSDEKARLDGLVARARETAISGASPEISAVLLDMAAALDAAHSAEETVRREAFREGIRGAAKVIRNRQATPGSPLGDLLSSANADPEAFANEVLKVSGGEPVTVADLRRLRQKVNTATEGSDDIDDDLKQIYYSVMNERNPTAADILPPGSPSRSLDVATFILERILRDGWWTLGNSGINASDQPVGKVGLSPAQSSKPQMAPTPPLALLSALVLTLIETSKGR
;
A
#
# COMPACT_ATOMS: atom_id res chain seq x y z
N MET A 1 11.75 -13.92 3.43
CA MET A 1 12.29 -12.96 2.43
C MET A 1 12.76 -11.64 3.03
N SER A 2 12.11 -11.03 4.05
CA SER A 2 12.69 -9.86 4.74
C SER A 2 14.01 -10.19 5.44
N ASP A 3 14.13 -11.39 6.01
CA ASP A 3 15.36 -11.86 6.68
C ASP A 3 16.54 -12.01 5.73
N GLU A 4 16.28 -12.37 4.47
CA GLU A 4 17.34 -12.56 3.48
C GLU A 4 17.85 -11.22 2.93
N LYS A 5 16.94 -10.25 2.74
CA LYS A 5 17.30 -8.87 2.41
C LYS A 5 18.10 -8.23 3.55
N ALA A 6 17.62 -8.33 4.79
CA ALA A 6 18.33 -7.81 5.96
C ALA A 6 19.73 -8.45 6.12
N ARG A 7 19.84 -9.75 5.81
CA ARG A 7 21.13 -10.46 5.80
C ARG A 7 22.07 -9.92 4.71
N LEU A 8 21.57 -9.72 3.48
CA LEU A 8 22.36 -9.17 2.36
C LEU A 8 22.80 -7.74 2.63
N ASP A 9 21.91 -6.89 3.14
CA ASP A 9 22.22 -5.52 3.54
C ASP A 9 23.31 -5.49 4.63
N GLY A 10 23.22 -6.40 5.60
CA GLY A 10 24.25 -6.58 6.63
C GLY A 10 25.60 -7.04 6.07
N LEU A 11 25.61 -7.87 5.02
CA LEU A 11 26.84 -8.28 4.33
C LEU A 11 27.47 -7.14 3.54
N VAL A 12 26.66 -6.33 2.85
CA VAL A 12 27.12 -5.14 2.12
C VAL A 12 27.70 -4.09 3.09
N ALA A 13 27.02 -3.84 4.21
CA ALA A 13 27.50 -2.93 5.25
C ALA A 13 28.86 -3.37 5.81
N ARG A 14 29.01 -4.66 6.14
CA ARG A 14 30.28 -5.24 6.58
C ARG A 14 31.38 -5.15 5.53
N ALA A 15 31.07 -5.38 4.25
CA ALA A 15 32.04 -5.27 3.16
C ALA A 15 32.58 -3.84 3.04
N ARG A 16 31.70 -2.83 3.16
CA ARG A 16 32.07 -1.41 3.19
C ARG A 16 32.94 -1.06 4.40
N GLU A 17 32.54 -1.51 5.58
CA GLU A 17 33.28 -1.26 6.82
C GLU A 17 34.69 -1.89 6.75
N THR A 18 34.78 -3.12 6.25
CA THR A 18 36.05 -3.82 6.04
C THR A 18 36.93 -3.11 5.01
N ALA A 19 36.35 -2.57 3.94
CA ALA A 19 37.07 -1.79 2.94
C ALA A 19 37.63 -0.47 3.51
N ILE A 20 36.89 0.20 4.39
CA ILE A 20 37.32 1.45 5.04
C ILE A 20 38.45 1.20 6.05
N SER A 21 38.39 0.09 6.80
CA SER A 21 39.42 -0.27 7.80
C SER A 21 40.62 -1.04 7.23
N GLY A 22 40.57 -1.43 5.96
CA GLY A 22 41.52 -2.34 5.33
C GLY A 22 42.86 -1.68 5.00
N ALA A 23 43.96 -2.39 5.26
CA ALA A 23 45.32 -1.92 4.97
C ALA A 23 45.72 -2.07 3.48
N SER A 24 44.98 -2.85 2.69
CA SER A 24 45.25 -3.06 1.27
C SER A 24 44.26 -2.26 0.41
N PRO A 25 44.71 -1.21 -0.30
CA PRO A 25 43.85 -0.36 -1.12
C PRO A 25 43.20 -1.11 -2.29
N GLU A 26 43.87 -2.15 -2.82
CA GLU A 26 43.37 -2.98 -3.92
C GLU A 26 42.17 -3.84 -3.47
N ILE A 27 42.26 -4.45 -2.29
CA ILE A 27 41.17 -5.26 -1.71
C ILE A 27 39.99 -4.36 -1.34
N SER A 28 40.26 -3.19 -0.76
CA SER A 28 39.23 -2.20 -0.42
C SER A 28 38.48 -1.70 -1.65
N ALA A 29 39.18 -1.45 -2.76
CA ALA A 29 38.55 -1.05 -4.02
C ALA A 29 37.59 -2.13 -4.55
N VAL A 30 38.04 -3.39 -4.60
CA VAL A 30 37.20 -4.51 -5.06
C VAL A 30 35.96 -4.71 -4.17
N LEU A 31 36.10 -4.59 -2.85
CA LEU A 31 34.97 -4.70 -1.92
C LEU A 31 33.94 -3.57 -2.12
N LEU A 32 34.40 -2.34 -2.38
CA LEU A 32 33.52 -1.21 -2.67
C LEU A 32 32.83 -1.36 -4.03
N ASP A 33 33.55 -1.82 -5.05
CA ASP A 33 32.99 -2.11 -6.38
C ASP A 33 31.93 -3.23 -6.31
N MET A 34 32.20 -4.29 -5.55
CA MET A 34 31.22 -5.35 -5.31
C MET A 34 29.98 -4.82 -4.58
N ALA A 35 30.15 -3.99 -3.55
CA ALA A 35 29.04 -3.38 -2.83
C ALA A 35 28.20 -2.47 -3.76
N ALA A 36 28.85 -1.68 -4.63
CA ALA A 36 28.18 -0.83 -5.59
C ALA A 36 27.43 -1.65 -6.67
N ALA A 37 28.03 -2.73 -7.17
CA ALA A 37 27.40 -3.63 -8.14
C ALA A 37 26.18 -4.36 -7.55
N LEU A 38 26.25 -4.77 -6.29
CA LEU A 38 25.13 -5.38 -5.56
C LEU A 38 23.96 -4.40 -5.38
N ASP A 39 24.24 -3.16 -4.97
CA ASP A 39 23.21 -2.11 -4.85
C ASP A 39 22.56 -1.82 -6.22
N ALA A 40 23.37 -1.72 -7.28
CA ALA A 40 22.88 -1.51 -8.63
C ALA A 40 22.01 -2.67 -9.13
N ALA A 41 22.42 -3.91 -8.87
CA ALA A 41 21.64 -5.11 -9.22
C ALA A 41 20.32 -5.18 -8.44
N HIS A 42 20.31 -4.81 -7.17
CA HIS A 42 19.09 -4.80 -6.35
C HIS A 42 18.09 -3.74 -6.83
N SER A 43 18.58 -2.55 -7.17
CA SER A 43 17.78 -1.47 -7.76
C SER A 43 17.21 -1.85 -9.14
N ALA A 44 18.01 -2.52 -9.97
CA ALA A 44 17.57 -3.03 -11.26
C ALA A 44 16.49 -4.11 -11.09
N GLU A 45 16.65 -5.03 -10.14
CA GLU A 45 15.65 -6.06 -9.84
C GLU A 45 14.32 -5.45 -9.37
N GLU A 46 14.37 -4.46 -8.48
CA GLU A 46 13.17 -3.74 -8.03
C GLU A 46 12.45 -3.05 -9.19
N THR A 47 13.21 -2.44 -10.10
CA THR A 47 12.67 -1.82 -11.31
C THR A 47 11.99 -2.85 -12.22
N VAL A 48 12.65 -3.98 -12.48
CA VAL A 48 12.10 -5.09 -13.29
C VAL A 48 10.84 -5.67 -12.64
N ARG A 49 10.81 -5.85 -11.31
CA ARG A 49 9.61 -6.34 -10.61
C ARG A 49 8.45 -5.34 -10.70
N ARG A 50 8.71 -4.03 -10.58
CA ARG A 50 7.69 -3.00 -10.78
C ARG A 50 7.14 -3.04 -12.21
N GLU A 51 8.00 -3.19 -13.20
CA GLU A 51 7.59 -3.31 -14.60
C GLU A 51 6.79 -4.59 -14.86
N ALA A 52 7.21 -5.73 -14.30
CA ALA A 52 6.49 -7.00 -14.39
C ALA A 52 5.11 -6.92 -13.69
N PHE A 53 5.01 -6.23 -12.56
CA PHE A 53 3.73 -5.99 -11.90
C PHE A 53 2.82 -5.08 -12.73
N ARG A 54 3.34 -3.99 -13.28
CA ARG A 54 2.60 -3.12 -14.22
C ARG A 54 2.10 -3.92 -15.42
N GLU A 55 2.92 -4.81 -15.95
CA GLU A 55 2.54 -5.68 -17.06
C GLU A 55 1.50 -6.73 -16.65
N GLY A 56 1.61 -7.29 -15.44
CA GLY A 56 0.61 -8.17 -14.85
C GLY A 56 -0.74 -7.48 -14.66
N ILE A 57 -0.74 -6.24 -14.18
CA ILE A 57 -1.89 -5.34 -14.11
C ILE A 57 -2.50 -5.13 -15.50
N ARG A 58 -1.70 -4.77 -16.50
CA ARG A 58 -2.18 -4.59 -17.88
C ARG A 58 -2.76 -5.87 -18.46
N GLY A 59 -2.12 -7.00 -18.18
CA GLY A 59 -2.58 -8.33 -18.55
C GLY A 59 -3.92 -8.68 -17.91
N ALA A 60 -4.05 -8.43 -16.60
CA ALA A 60 -5.31 -8.61 -15.86
C ALA A 60 -6.41 -7.72 -16.45
N ALA A 61 -6.15 -6.43 -16.65
CA ALA A 61 -7.07 -5.50 -17.30
C ALA A 61 -7.50 -6.01 -18.69
N LYS A 62 -6.58 -6.52 -19.50
CA LYS A 62 -6.89 -7.10 -20.83
C LYS A 62 -7.76 -8.36 -20.74
N VAL A 63 -7.45 -9.28 -19.83
CA VAL A 63 -8.24 -10.50 -19.59
C VAL A 63 -9.66 -10.14 -19.15
N ILE A 64 -9.79 -9.12 -18.31
CA ILE A 64 -11.06 -8.60 -17.80
C ILE A 64 -11.89 -7.98 -18.93
N ARG A 65 -11.31 -7.08 -19.73
CA ARG A 65 -11.98 -6.52 -20.93
C ARG A 65 -12.48 -7.60 -21.87
N ASN A 66 -11.68 -8.64 -22.06
CA ASN A 66 -12.02 -9.75 -22.93
C ASN A 66 -12.95 -10.79 -22.27
N ARG A 67 -13.33 -10.63 -21.00
CA ARG A 67 -14.08 -11.61 -20.19
C ARG A 67 -13.48 -13.02 -20.21
N GLN A 68 -12.15 -13.10 -20.28
CA GLN A 68 -11.39 -14.35 -20.39
C GLN A 68 -10.87 -14.87 -19.03
N ALA A 69 -11.39 -14.34 -17.90
CA ALA A 69 -10.96 -14.81 -16.59
C ALA A 69 -11.35 -16.27 -16.39
N THR A 70 -10.39 -17.12 -16.01
CA THR A 70 -10.64 -18.53 -15.73
C THR A 70 -11.62 -18.66 -14.56
N PRO A 71 -12.70 -19.44 -14.68
CA PRO A 71 -13.62 -19.72 -13.57
C PRO A 71 -12.87 -20.31 -12.37
N GLY A 72 -13.10 -19.77 -11.16
CA GLY A 72 -12.39 -20.17 -9.93
C GLY A 72 -10.98 -19.60 -9.78
N SER A 73 -10.54 -18.69 -10.66
CA SER A 73 -9.37 -17.85 -10.37
C SER A 73 -9.77 -16.68 -9.45
N PRO A 74 -8.87 -16.15 -8.62
CA PRO A 74 -9.17 -15.00 -7.76
C PRO A 74 -9.75 -13.80 -8.54
N LEU A 75 -9.26 -13.58 -9.76
CA LEU A 75 -9.78 -12.58 -10.70
C LEU A 75 -11.17 -12.93 -11.23
N GLY A 76 -11.44 -14.20 -11.53
CA GLY A 76 -12.78 -14.67 -11.93
C GLY A 76 -13.80 -14.50 -10.81
N ASP A 77 -13.43 -14.81 -9.57
CA ASP A 77 -14.29 -14.68 -8.40
C ASP A 77 -14.62 -13.20 -8.12
N LEU A 78 -13.62 -12.31 -8.25
CA LEU A 78 -13.78 -10.86 -8.14
C LEU A 78 -14.77 -10.28 -9.17
N LEU A 79 -14.68 -10.72 -10.43
CA LEU A 79 -15.56 -10.27 -11.52
C LEU A 79 -16.96 -10.89 -11.46
N SER A 80 -17.12 -12.02 -10.77
CA SER A 80 -18.40 -12.70 -10.60
C SER A 80 -19.32 -12.05 -9.57
N SER A 81 -18.81 -11.08 -8.81
CA SER A 81 -19.63 -10.31 -7.86
C SER A 81 -20.68 -9.49 -8.62
N ALA A 82 -21.94 -9.56 -8.17
CA ALA A 82 -23.12 -9.15 -8.93
C ALA A 82 -23.20 -7.67 -9.36
N ASN A 83 -22.22 -6.84 -8.98
CA ASN A 83 -22.15 -5.40 -9.27
C ASN A 83 -20.80 -4.94 -9.84
N ALA A 84 -19.89 -5.84 -10.24
CA ALA A 84 -18.60 -5.46 -10.80
C ALA A 84 -18.74 -5.04 -12.28
N ASP A 85 -18.37 -3.79 -12.62
CA ASP A 85 -18.15 -3.37 -14.01
C ASP A 85 -16.70 -3.70 -14.41
N PRO A 86 -16.48 -4.70 -15.29
CA PRO A 86 -15.16 -5.12 -15.72
C PRO A 86 -14.34 -4.01 -16.40
N GLU A 87 -15.01 -3.11 -17.14
CA GLU A 87 -14.31 -2.03 -17.85
C GLU A 87 -13.89 -0.92 -16.89
N ALA A 88 -14.75 -0.54 -15.95
CA ALA A 88 -14.38 0.40 -14.89
C ALA A 88 -13.18 -0.14 -14.09
N PHE A 89 -13.20 -1.42 -13.74
CA PHE A 89 -12.11 -2.09 -13.03
C PHE A 89 -10.82 -2.11 -13.84
N ALA A 90 -10.87 -2.50 -15.12
CA ALA A 90 -9.70 -2.52 -16.00
C ALA A 90 -9.08 -1.11 -16.16
N ASN A 91 -9.91 -0.08 -16.30
CA ASN A 91 -9.45 1.31 -16.39
C ASN A 91 -8.85 1.81 -15.06
N GLU A 92 -9.43 1.41 -13.94
CA GLU A 92 -8.93 1.73 -12.60
C GLU A 92 -7.55 1.11 -12.37
N VAL A 93 -7.41 -0.18 -12.65
CA VAL A 93 -6.14 -0.92 -12.52
C VAL A 93 -5.03 -0.29 -13.37
N LEU A 94 -5.35 0.16 -14.59
CA LEU A 94 -4.41 0.85 -15.47
C LEU A 94 -3.97 2.22 -14.95
N LYS A 95 -4.90 3.04 -14.42
CA LYS A 95 -4.61 4.37 -13.88
C LYS A 95 -3.58 4.30 -12.75
N VAL A 96 -3.69 3.31 -11.88
CA VAL A 96 -2.82 3.26 -10.70
C VAL A 96 -1.44 2.65 -10.97
N SER A 97 -1.30 1.87 -12.03
CA SER A 97 -0.01 1.30 -12.45
C SER A 97 1.06 2.35 -12.80
N GLY A 98 0.64 3.58 -13.16
CA GLY A 98 1.52 4.68 -13.57
C GLY A 98 1.75 5.77 -12.51
N GLY A 99 1.22 5.63 -11.30
CA GLY A 99 1.20 6.72 -10.31
C GLY A 99 2.58 7.18 -9.81
N GLU A 100 2.71 8.48 -9.58
CA GLU A 100 3.84 9.07 -8.85
C GLU A 100 3.85 8.63 -7.37
N PRO A 101 5.02 8.64 -6.70
CA PRO A 101 5.10 8.34 -5.27
C PRO A 101 4.18 9.25 -4.45
N VAL A 102 3.43 8.67 -3.51
CA VAL A 102 2.55 9.45 -2.64
C VAL A 102 3.35 10.29 -1.66
N THR A 103 3.06 11.59 -1.60
CA THR A 103 3.73 12.54 -0.70
C THR A 103 2.93 12.75 0.59
N VAL A 104 3.59 13.32 1.61
CA VAL A 104 2.92 13.75 2.85
C VAL A 104 1.87 14.85 2.57
N ALA A 105 2.05 15.64 1.52
CA ALA A 105 1.07 16.66 1.12
C ALA A 105 -0.22 16.01 0.61
N ASP A 106 -0.11 14.91 -0.14
CA ASP A 106 -1.25 14.15 -0.64
C ASP A 106 -2.03 13.52 0.51
N LEU A 107 -1.32 12.92 1.49
CA LEU A 107 -1.96 12.39 2.70
C LEU A 107 -2.70 13.46 3.49
N ARG A 108 -2.14 14.67 3.62
CA ARG A 108 -2.80 15.80 4.30
C ARG A 108 -4.05 16.27 3.54
N ARG A 109 -3.99 16.30 2.21
CA ARG A 109 -5.13 16.64 1.34
C ARG A 109 -6.25 15.62 1.51
N LEU A 110 -5.93 14.32 1.45
CA LEU A 110 -6.90 13.26 1.69
C LEU A 110 -7.50 13.36 3.09
N ARG A 111 -6.68 13.61 4.11
CA ARG A 111 -7.17 13.81 5.48
C ARG A 111 -8.19 14.93 5.56
N GLN A 112 -7.94 16.05 4.87
CA GLN A 112 -8.88 17.15 4.82
C GLN A 112 -10.20 16.72 4.15
N LYS A 113 -10.12 16.06 2.98
CA LYS A 113 -11.30 15.54 2.27
C LYS A 113 -12.15 14.64 3.16
N VAL A 114 -11.53 13.64 3.80
CA VAL A 114 -12.20 12.67 4.69
C VAL A 114 -12.83 13.37 5.89
N ASN A 115 -12.14 14.33 6.52
CA ASN A 115 -12.66 15.02 7.70
C ASN A 115 -13.85 15.94 7.40
N THR A 116 -13.97 16.44 6.17
CA THR A 116 -15.09 17.29 5.74
C THR A 116 -16.24 16.50 5.13
N ALA A 117 -16.03 15.21 4.85
CA ALA A 117 -16.99 14.37 4.15
C ALA A 117 -18.13 13.91 5.08
N THR A 118 -19.37 14.05 4.61
CA THR A 118 -20.56 13.48 5.26
C THR A 118 -20.84 12.06 4.81
N GLU A 119 -20.37 11.70 3.63
CA GLU A 119 -20.45 10.37 3.02
C GLU A 119 -19.23 10.13 2.12
N GLY A 120 -19.03 8.89 1.68
CA GLY A 120 -17.92 8.57 0.77
C GLY A 120 -18.07 9.26 -0.59
N SER A 121 -16.95 9.58 -1.21
CA SER A 121 -16.88 10.23 -2.52
C SER A 121 -15.84 9.58 -3.42
N ASP A 122 -16.02 9.71 -4.74
CA ASP A 122 -15.11 9.14 -5.73
C ASP A 122 -13.71 9.79 -5.62
N ASP A 123 -13.66 11.09 -5.30
CA ASP A 123 -12.42 11.82 -5.01
C ASP A 123 -11.65 11.29 -3.80
N ILE A 124 -12.34 10.70 -2.80
CA ILE A 124 -11.71 10.05 -1.65
C ILE A 124 -11.25 8.64 -2.04
N ASP A 125 -12.08 7.93 -2.82
CA ASP A 125 -11.77 6.59 -3.30
C ASP A 125 -10.52 6.58 -4.18
N ASP A 126 -10.39 7.51 -5.12
CA ASP A 126 -9.26 7.62 -6.04
C ASP A 126 -7.94 7.91 -5.29
N ASP A 127 -7.96 8.86 -4.36
CA ASP A 127 -6.80 9.17 -3.51
C ASP A 127 -6.38 7.95 -2.67
N LEU A 128 -7.34 7.20 -2.12
CA LEU A 128 -7.07 6.00 -1.31
C LEU A 128 -6.51 4.85 -2.14
N LYS A 129 -7.03 4.65 -3.35
CA LYS A 129 -6.53 3.64 -4.30
C LYS A 129 -5.08 3.97 -4.67
N GLN A 130 -4.76 5.24 -4.93
CA GLN A 130 -3.40 5.68 -5.20
C GLN A 130 -2.46 5.36 -4.02
N ILE A 131 -2.86 5.65 -2.78
CA ILE A 131 -2.10 5.32 -1.57
C ILE A 131 -1.87 3.81 -1.46
N TYR A 132 -2.94 3.02 -1.60
CA TYR A 132 -2.87 1.57 -1.51
C TYR A 132 -1.84 0.99 -2.47
N TYR A 133 -1.95 1.33 -3.76
CA TYR A 133 -1.06 0.78 -4.77
C TYR A 133 0.37 1.36 -4.70
N SER A 134 0.53 2.60 -4.22
CA SER A 134 1.87 3.13 -3.89
C SER A 134 2.55 2.26 -2.84
N VAL A 135 1.83 1.87 -1.79
CA VAL A 135 2.36 0.97 -0.74
C VAL A 135 2.59 -0.45 -1.27
N MET A 136 1.69 -0.97 -2.11
CA MET A 136 1.83 -2.32 -2.68
C MET A 136 3.02 -2.40 -3.64
N ASN A 137 3.29 -1.36 -4.44
CA ASN A 137 4.41 -1.31 -5.38
C ASN A 137 5.79 -1.46 -4.70
N GLU A 138 5.93 -1.05 -3.44
CA GLU A 138 7.16 -1.22 -2.66
C GLU A 138 7.37 -2.66 -2.15
N ARG A 139 6.36 -3.54 -2.27
CA ARG A 139 6.25 -4.79 -1.50
C ARG A 139 6.25 -6.07 -2.35
N ASN A 140 6.68 -6.02 -3.61
CA ASN A 140 6.59 -7.12 -4.59
C ASN A 140 5.15 -7.65 -4.72
N PRO A 141 4.23 -6.84 -5.25
CA PRO A 141 2.81 -7.17 -5.25
C PRO A 141 2.47 -8.30 -6.23
N THR A 142 1.39 -9.02 -5.91
CA THR A 142 0.86 -10.16 -6.67
C THR A 142 -0.57 -9.89 -7.14
N ALA A 143 -1.16 -10.81 -7.91
CA ALA A 143 -2.57 -10.71 -8.32
C ALA A 143 -3.56 -10.66 -7.14
N ALA A 144 -3.19 -11.19 -5.97
CA ALA A 144 -4.00 -11.12 -4.75
C ALA A 144 -3.99 -9.73 -4.09
N ASP A 145 -3.12 -8.83 -4.55
CA ASP A 145 -3.00 -7.45 -4.09
C ASP A 145 -3.73 -6.46 -5.03
N ILE A 146 -4.49 -6.97 -6.01
CA ILE A 146 -5.43 -6.14 -6.78
C ILE A 146 -6.64 -5.84 -5.88
N LEU A 147 -7.02 -4.57 -5.79
CA LEU A 147 -8.17 -4.17 -4.98
C LEU A 147 -9.45 -4.87 -5.46
N PRO A 148 -10.35 -5.27 -4.56
CA PRO A 148 -11.68 -5.71 -4.94
C PRO A 148 -12.49 -4.57 -5.58
N PRO A 149 -13.46 -4.88 -6.45
CA PRO A 149 -14.33 -3.86 -7.01
C PRO A 149 -15.13 -3.16 -5.89
N GLY A 150 -15.27 -1.84 -6.01
CA GLY A 150 -16.09 -1.04 -5.10
C GLY A 150 -15.43 0.27 -4.66
N SER A 151 -16.08 0.89 -3.68
CA SER A 151 -15.72 2.20 -3.14
C SER A 151 -15.19 2.08 -1.72
N PRO A 152 -13.88 2.23 -1.46
CA PRO A 152 -13.30 2.23 -0.12
C PRO A 152 -14.02 3.12 0.89
N SER A 153 -14.43 4.32 0.46
CA SER A 153 -15.08 5.30 1.34
C SER A 153 -16.55 4.98 1.65
N ARG A 154 -17.16 4.03 0.92
CA ARG A 154 -18.58 3.66 1.06
C ARG A 154 -18.78 2.20 1.48
N SER A 155 -17.80 1.34 1.26
CA SER A 155 -17.84 -0.09 1.58
C SER A 155 -16.84 -0.42 2.69
N LEU A 156 -17.34 -0.94 3.81
CA LEU A 156 -16.50 -1.36 4.93
C LEU A 156 -15.59 -2.53 4.55
N ASP A 157 -16.05 -3.44 3.71
CA ASP A 157 -15.26 -4.58 3.26
C ASP A 157 -14.06 -4.13 2.42
N VAL A 158 -14.27 -3.15 1.53
CA VAL A 158 -13.17 -2.60 0.72
C VAL A 158 -12.22 -1.76 1.58
N ALA A 159 -12.75 -0.99 2.54
CA ALA A 159 -11.94 -0.21 3.47
C ALA A 159 -11.04 -1.12 4.33
N THR A 160 -11.61 -2.18 4.91
CA THR A 160 -10.88 -3.14 5.75
C THR A 160 -9.85 -3.92 4.95
N PHE A 161 -10.17 -4.31 3.72
CA PHE A 161 -9.20 -4.92 2.79
C PHE A 161 -7.98 -4.01 2.58
N ILE A 162 -8.18 -2.71 2.32
CA ILE A 162 -7.09 -1.74 2.17
C ILE A 162 -6.27 -1.64 3.45
N LEU A 163 -6.94 -1.52 4.60
CA LEU A 163 -6.27 -1.44 5.89
C LEU A 163 -5.40 -2.67 6.14
N GLU A 164 -5.95 -3.88 6.04
CA GLU A 164 -5.22 -5.11 6.33
C GLU A 164 -3.99 -5.33 5.45
N ARG A 165 -4.07 -4.93 4.17
CA ARG A 165 -2.92 -5.02 3.25
C ARG A 165 -1.85 -3.98 3.54
N ILE A 166 -2.24 -2.76 3.94
CA ILE A 166 -1.29 -1.73 4.36
C ILE A 166 -0.65 -2.11 5.71
N LEU A 167 -1.45 -2.61 6.66
CA LEU A 167 -1.12 -2.90 8.07
C LEU A 167 -0.63 -4.34 8.31
N ARG A 168 0.47 -4.76 7.66
CA ARG A 168 0.99 -6.15 7.77
C ARG A 168 1.14 -6.67 9.21
N ASP A 169 1.71 -5.84 10.08
CA ASP A 169 1.96 -6.14 11.49
C ASP A 169 1.17 -5.19 12.41
N GLY A 170 0.21 -4.46 11.83
CA GLY A 170 -0.56 -3.44 12.51
C GLY A 170 -1.83 -3.99 13.14
N TRP A 171 -2.65 -3.06 13.62
CA TRP A 171 -3.97 -3.36 14.15
C TRP A 171 -4.93 -2.23 13.82
N TRP A 172 -6.22 -2.55 13.77
CA TRP A 172 -7.27 -1.57 13.65
C TRP A 172 -8.46 -1.96 14.53
N THR A 173 -9.21 -0.96 14.99
CA THR A 173 -10.48 -1.17 15.71
C THR A 173 -11.52 -0.20 15.20
N LEU A 174 -12.75 -0.69 15.11
CA LEU A 174 -13.93 0.10 14.81
C LEU A 174 -14.95 -0.10 15.94
N GLY A 175 -15.48 0.99 16.48
CA GLY A 175 -16.53 0.96 17.50
C GLY A 175 -17.32 2.26 17.52
N ASN A 176 -18.09 2.48 18.58
CA ASN A 176 -18.87 3.70 18.77
C ASN A 176 -18.39 4.45 20.03
N SER A 177 -18.52 5.78 20.04
CA SER A 177 -18.22 6.61 21.23
C SER A 177 -19.38 6.56 22.22
N GLY A 178 -19.43 5.56 23.10
CA GLY A 178 -20.52 5.46 24.09
C GLY A 178 -20.46 6.51 25.22
N ILE A 179 -21.55 7.26 25.41
CA ILE A 179 -22.46 7.31 26.59
C ILE A 179 -23.41 8.51 26.49
N ASN A 180 -23.07 9.60 25.79
CA ASN A 180 -24.02 10.65 25.40
C ASN A 180 -23.49 11.47 24.22
N ALA A 181 -24.39 11.86 23.31
CA ALA A 181 -24.23 12.66 22.09
C ALA A 181 -23.77 11.90 20.82
N SER A 182 -24.74 11.71 19.90
CA SER A 182 -24.62 11.22 18.51
C SER A 182 -23.63 10.06 18.29
N ASP A 183 -24.16 8.83 18.19
CA ASP A 183 -23.44 7.57 17.87
C ASP A 183 -22.64 7.65 16.56
N GLN A 184 -21.52 8.38 16.57
CA GLN A 184 -20.60 8.41 15.44
C GLN A 184 -19.59 7.27 15.57
N PRO A 185 -19.34 6.54 14.47
CA PRO A 185 -18.27 5.56 14.40
C PRO A 185 -16.91 6.14 14.77
N VAL A 186 -16.12 5.35 15.49
CA VAL A 186 -14.77 5.66 15.95
C VAL A 186 -13.81 4.60 15.43
N GLY A 187 -12.85 5.03 14.60
CA GLY A 187 -11.75 4.22 14.10
C GLY A 187 -10.46 4.46 14.87
N LYS A 188 -9.66 3.41 15.07
CA LYS A 188 -8.26 3.50 15.49
C LYS A 188 -7.42 2.56 14.63
N VAL A 189 -6.20 2.99 14.32
CA VAL A 189 -5.25 2.26 13.48
C VAL A 189 -3.84 2.44 14.04
N GLY A 190 -3.06 1.36 14.12
CA GLY A 190 -1.63 1.38 14.41
C GLY A 190 -0.86 0.53 13.41
N LEU A 191 0.33 0.98 12.95
CA LEU A 191 1.18 0.23 12.01
C LEU A 191 2.00 -0.88 12.69
N SER A 192 2.06 -0.87 14.02
CA SER A 192 2.71 -1.92 14.81
C SER A 192 1.93 -2.19 16.10
N PRO A 193 2.11 -3.34 16.75
CA PRO A 193 1.33 -3.71 17.94
C PRO A 193 1.55 -2.75 19.12
N ALA A 194 2.74 -2.14 19.19
CA ALA A 194 3.11 -1.20 20.25
C ALA A 194 2.71 0.26 19.94
N GLN A 195 2.27 0.56 18.71
CA GLN A 195 1.95 1.93 18.33
C GLN A 195 0.63 2.39 18.96
N SER A 196 0.69 3.47 19.73
CA SER A 196 -0.52 4.15 20.21
C SER A 196 -1.24 4.84 19.05
N SER A 197 -2.56 4.69 18.99
CA SER A 197 -3.40 5.31 17.97
C SER A 197 -4.33 6.36 18.56
N LYS A 198 -4.49 7.48 17.86
CA LYS A 198 -5.51 8.49 18.18
C LYS A 198 -6.85 8.08 17.56
N PRO A 199 -7.95 8.06 18.34
CA PRO A 199 -9.28 7.79 17.77
C PRO A 199 -9.63 8.86 16.74
N GLN A 200 -10.17 8.45 15.60
CA GLN A 200 -10.79 9.33 14.62
C GLN A 200 -12.28 9.02 14.53
N MET A 201 -13.09 10.08 14.51
CA MET A 201 -14.54 10.00 14.37
C MET A 201 -14.92 10.45 12.97
N ALA A 202 -15.90 9.79 12.37
CA ALA A 202 -16.47 10.21 11.10
C ALA A 202 -17.94 9.83 11.01
N PRO A 203 -18.71 10.39 10.05
CA PRO A 203 -20.14 10.10 9.90
C PRO A 203 -20.47 8.65 9.55
N THR A 204 -19.53 7.92 8.92
CA THR A 204 -19.73 6.51 8.55
C THR A 204 -18.56 5.64 9.02
N PRO A 205 -18.78 4.33 9.25
CA PRO A 205 -17.72 3.43 9.69
C PRO A 205 -16.51 3.34 8.75
N PRO A 206 -16.68 3.25 7.41
CA PRO A 206 -15.55 3.28 6.48
C PRO A 206 -14.73 4.57 6.61
N LEU A 207 -15.38 5.74 6.65
CA LEU A 207 -14.68 7.02 6.78
C LEU A 207 -13.91 7.14 8.11
N ALA A 208 -14.43 6.56 9.19
CA ALA A 208 -13.76 6.60 10.49
C ALA A 208 -12.46 5.78 10.47
N LEU A 209 -12.48 4.59 9.87
CA LEU A 209 -11.28 3.77 9.68
C LEU A 209 -10.27 4.43 8.74
N LEU A 210 -10.74 4.97 7.62
CA LEU A 210 -9.88 5.62 6.63
C LEU A 210 -9.24 6.89 7.20
N SER A 211 -9.98 7.68 7.98
CA SER A 211 -9.43 8.84 8.70
C SER A 211 -8.32 8.42 9.67
N ALA A 212 -8.55 7.35 10.44
CA ALA A 212 -7.56 6.80 11.37
C ALA A 212 -6.31 6.29 10.64
N LEU A 213 -6.49 5.58 9.52
CA LEU A 213 -5.38 5.12 8.67
C LEU A 213 -4.55 6.30 8.16
N VAL A 214 -5.19 7.30 7.55
CA VAL A 214 -4.49 8.46 6.96
C VAL A 214 -3.72 9.25 8.03
N LEU A 215 -4.33 9.48 9.19
CA LEU A 215 -3.63 10.12 10.30
C LEU A 215 -2.38 9.32 10.72
N THR A 216 -2.53 7.99 10.84
CA THR A 216 -1.44 7.10 11.23
C THR A 216 -0.29 7.15 10.22
N LEU A 217 -0.60 7.12 8.91
CA LEU A 217 0.40 7.25 7.85
C LEU A 217 1.15 8.59 7.92
N ILE A 218 0.44 9.70 8.16
CA ILE A 218 1.05 11.04 8.35
C ILE A 218 1.96 11.09 9.59
N GLU A 219 1.56 10.45 10.69
CA GLU A 219 2.36 10.45 11.92
C GLU A 219 3.64 9.63 11.72
N THR A 220 3.55 8.48 11.06
CA THR A 220 4.72 7.63 10.79
C THR A 220 5.67 8.20 9.74
N SER A 221 5.17 8.96 8.77
CA SER A 221 6.01 9.64 7.78
C SER A 221 6.85 10.79 8.37
N LYS A 222 6.56 11.24 9.60
CA LYS A 222 7.36 12.25 10.32
C LYS A 222 8.48 11.64 11.16
N GLY A 223 8.42 10.33 11.43
CA GLY A 223 9.39 9.60 12.24
C GLY A 223 10.49 8.92 11.43
N ARG A 224 10.41 8.98 10.10
CA ARG A 224 11.48 8.63 9.16
C ARG A 224 12.20 9.91 8.74
#